data_AF-A0A5B0GL02-F1
#
_entry.id   AF-A0A5B0GL02-F1
#
_cell.length_a   1.000
_cell.length_b   1.000
_cell.length_c   1.000
_cell.angle_alpha   90.00
_cell.angle_beta   90.00
_cell.angle_gamma   90.00
#
_symmetry.space_group_name_H-M   'P 1'
#
loop_
_entity.id
_entity.type
_entity.pdbx_description
1 polymer ?
#
loop_
_entity_poly.entity_id
_entity_poly.type
_entity_poly.pdbx_seq_one_letter_code
_entity_poly.pdbx_strand_id
1 'polypeptide(L)'
;MAAEVPADTKAETAGERAHFAQALCGASAERVEGYKQRLRKLLHDPADFDRHWQVGWSRAESGIGQMSALRERDPAEFASRIKANCGRLKWQAKNAVRPPAGK
;
A
#
# COMPACT_ATOMS: atom_id res chain seq x y z
N MET A 1 -9.89 24.14 1.83
CA MET A 1 -9.89 23.23 2.99
C MET A 1 -9.52 21.86 2.48
N ALA A 2 -8.34 21.32 2.81
CA ALA A 2 -7.99 19.96 2.42
C ALA A 2 -8.80 19.02 3.30
N ALA A 3 -9.78 18.32 2.71
CA ALA A 3 -10.53 17.30 3.42
C ALA A 3 -9.54 16.26 3.97
N GLU A 4 -9.52 16.09 5.28
CA GLU A 4 -8.72 15.04 5.91
C GLU A 4 -9.27 13.70 5.43
N VAL A 5 -8.44 12.94 4.71
CA VAL A 5 -8.82 11.58 4.29
C VAL A 5 -9.14 10.78 5.57
N PRO A 6 -10.32 10.13 5.67
CA PRO A 6 -10.71 9.38 6.86
C PRO A 6 -9.67 8.31 7.20
N ALA A 7 -9.54 7.97 8.50
CA ALA A 7 -8.63 6.92 8.96
C ALA A 7 -8.92 5.58 8.25
N ASP A 8 -10.19 5.28 8.00
CA ASP A 8 -10.64 4.09 7.27
C ASP A 8 -10.09 4.07 5.84
N THR A 9 -10.28 5.16 5.10
CA THR A 9 -9.78 5.28 3.73
C THR A 9 -8.26 5.22 3.67
N LYS A 10 -7.56 5.73 4.70
CA LYS A 10 -6.10 5.60 4.83
C LYS A 10 -5.68 4.13 5.04
N ALA A 11 -6.40 3.38 5.87
CA ALA A 11 -6.15 1.96 6.11
C ALA A 11 -6.41 1.11 4.86
N GLU A 12 -7.52 1.33 4.15
CA GLU A 12 -7.81 0.67 2.87
C GLU A 12 -6.72 0.96 1.83
N THR A 13 -6.38 2.23 1.64
CA THR A 13 -5.35 2.64 0.67
C THR A 13 -3.99 2.03 1.02
N ALA A 14 -3.65 1.94 2.30
CA ALA A 14 -2.41 1.35 2.75
C ALA A 14 -2.39 -0.18 2.53
N GLY A 15 -3.48 -0.87 2.83
CA GLY A 15 -3.61 -2.32 2.61
C GLY A 15 -3.49 -2.68 1.13
N GLU A 16 -4.15 -1.93 0.24
CA GLU A 16 -4.05 -2.12 -1.21
C GLU A 16 -2.60 -2.00 -1.70
N ARG A 17 -1.94 -0.92 -1.30
CA ARG A 17 -0.54 -0.63 -1.65
C ARG A 17 0.42 -1.67 -1.12
N ALA A 18 0.19 -2.14 0.10
CA ALA A 18 1.05 -3.13 0.74
C ALA A 18 0.95 -4.49 0.03
N HIS A 19 -0.26 -4.92 -0.32
CA HIS A 19 -0.45 -6.16 -1.07
C HIS A 19 0.22 -6.09 -2.45
N PHE A 20 0.00 -4.99 -3.18
CA PHE A 20 0.66 -4.76 -4.47
C PHE A 20 2.19 -4.81 -4.35
N ALA A 21 2.75 -4.15 -3.33
CA ALA A 21 4.19 -4.15 -3.10
C ALA A 21 4.73 -5.54 -2.75
N GLN A 22 3.98 -6.34 -1.99
CA GLN A 22 4.36 -7.72 -1.68
C GLN A 22 4.36 -8.59 -2.94
N ALA A 23 3.30 -8.53 -3.73
CA ALA A 23 3.13 -9.37 -4.91
C ALA A 23 4.08 -9.01 -6.06
N LEU A 24 4.30 -7.72 -6.32
CA LEU A 24 4.96 -7.26 -7.55
C LEU A 24 6.29 -6.53 -7.33
N CYS A 25 6.51 -5.96 -6.14
CA CYS A 25 7.74 -5.21 -5.82
C CYS A 25 8.72 -6.00 -4.94
N GLY A 26 8.38 -7.24 -4.56
CA GLY A 26 9.22 -8.07 -3.68
C GLY A 26 9.32 -7.53 -2.25
N ALA A 27 8.31 -6.83 -1.75
CA ALA A 27 8.27 -6.48 -0.33
C ALA A 27 8.06 -7.76 0.50
N SER A 28 8.92 -7.98 1.50
CA SER A 28 8.76 -9.11 2.41
C SER A 28 7.52 -8.95 3.31
N ALA A 29 6.90 -10.07 3.68
CA ALA A 29 5.77 -10.09 4.61
C ALA A 29 6.11 -9.36 5.93
N GLU A 30 7.33 -9.53 6.44
CA GLU A 30 7.82 -8.82 7.63
C GLU A 30 7.78 -7.29 7.47
N ARG A 31 8.13 -6.77 6.28
CA ARG A 31 8.09 -5.33 5.99
C ARG A 31 6.67 -4.82 5.91
N VAL A 32 5.76 -5.62 5.34
CA VAL A 32 4.33 -5.32 5.25
C VAL A 32 3.69 -5.28 6.63
N GLU A 33 3.95 -6.29 7.46
CA GLU A 33 3.44 -6.33 8.84
C GLU A 33 4.01 -5.18 9.68
N GLY A 34 5.30 -4.88 9.55
CA GLY A 34 5.92 -3.73 10.21
C GLY A 34 5.30 -2.39 9.80
N TYR A 35 4.93 -2.23 8.52
CA TYR A 35 4.21 -1.06 8.02
C TYR A 35 2.78 -0.99 8.57
N LYS A 36 2.05 -2.10 8.55
CA LYS A 36 0.70 -2.24 9.10
C LYS A 36 0.64 -1.83 10.58
N GLN A 37 1.54 -2.36 11.40
CA GLN A 37 1.61 -2.06 12.84
C GLN A 37 1.91 -0.59 13.13
N ARG A 38 2.83 0.04 12.38
CA ARG A 38 3.13 1.48 12.52
C ARG A 38 1.94 2.34 12.15
N LEU A 39 1.27 2.00 11.05
CA LEU A 39 0.10 2.73 10.60
C LEU A 39 -1.07 2.60 11.60
N ARG A 40 -1.32 1.39 12.12
CA ARG A 40 -2.32 1.15 13.16
C ARG A 40 -2.10 2.05 14.39
N LYS A 41 -0.85 2.16 14.85
CA LYS A 41 -0.49 3.05 15.98
C LYS A 41 -0.75 4.52 15.66
N LEU A 42 -0.51 4.96 14.43
CA LEU A 42 -0.67 6.36 14.02
C LEU A 42 -2.12 6.76 13.79
N LEU A 43 -2.97 5.84 13.32
CA LEU A 43 -4.37 6.13 13.06
C LEU A 43 -5.24 6.07 14.33
N HIS A 44 -4.70 5.60 15.45
CA HIS A 44 -5.38 5.53 16.76
C HIS A 44 -6.72 4.76 16.73
N ASP A 45 -7.00 4.00 15.67
CA ASP A 45 -8.26 3.29 15.46
C ASP A 45 -8.05 1.77 15.52
N PRO A 46 -8.35 1.11 16.66
CA PRO A 46 -8.07 -0.30 16.82
C PRO A 46 -9.21 -1.23 16.39
N ALA A 47 -10.45 -0.75 16.24
CA ALA A 47 -11.64 -1.59 16.08
C ALA A 47 -11.90 -2.01 14.63
N ASP A 48 -11.68 -1.11 13.65
CA ASP A 48 -12.00 -1.37 12.25
C ASP A 48 -10.80 -1.30 11.31
N PHE A 49 -9.61 -0.94 11.82
CA PHE A 49 -8.39 -0.85 11.02
C PHE A 49 -8.08 -2.16 10.27
N ASP A 50 -8.15 -3.32 10.94
CA ASP A 50 -7.86 -4.60 10.29
C ASP A 50 -8.89 -4.93 9.19
N ARG A 51 -10.16 -4.54 9.38
CA ARG A 51 -11.21 -4.70 8.37
C ARG A 51 -10.93 -3.83 7.16
N HIS A 52 -10.65 -2.55 7.35
CA HIS A 52 -10.34 -1.62 6.26
C HIS A 52 -9.04 -1.99 5.55
N TRP A 53 -8.01 -2.39 6.29
CA TRP A 53 -6.79 -2.95 5.72
C TRP A 53 -7.10 -4.14 4.79
N GLN A 54 -7.92 -5.08 5.25
CA GLN A 54 -8.30 -6.26 4.45
C GLN A 54 -9.11 -5.90 3.21
N VAL A 55 -10.02 -4.92 3.30
CA VAL A 55 -10.75 -4.41 2.13
C VAL A 55 -9.78 -3.87 1.09
N GLY A 56 -8.82 -3.05 1.50
CA GLY A 56 -7.74 -2.58 0.64
C GLY A 56 -6.92 -3.72 0.03
N TRP A 57 -6.52 -4.67 0.86
CA TRP A 57 -5.76 -5.85 0.46
C TRP A 57 -6.45 -6.61 -0.68
N SER A 58 -7.76 -6.87 -0.53
CA SER A 58 -8.55 -7.53 -1.57
C SER A 58 -8.74 -6.69 -2.83
N ARG A 59 -8.83 -5.36 -2.73
CA ARG A 59 -8.91 -4.48 -3.91
C ARG A 59 -7.65 -4.56 -4.79
N ALA A 60 -6.49 -4.81 -4.20
CA ALA A 60 -5.23 -4.92 -4.95
C ALA A 60 -5.20 -6.10 -5.92
N GLU A 61 -5.96 -7.17 -5.67
CA GLU A 61 -5.97 -8.40 -6.48
C GLU A 61 -6.22 -8.12 -7.96
N SER A 62 -7.18 -7.24 -8.28
CA SER A 62 -7.47 -6.87 -9.67
C SER A 62 -6.30 -6.16 -10.35
N GLY A 63 -5.62 -5.25 -9.64
CA GLY A 63 -4.44 -4.57 -10.15
C GLY A 63 -3.25 -5.52 -10.31
N ILE A 64 -3.07 -6.46 -9.39
CA ILE A 64 -2.03 -7.49 -9.44
C ILE A 64 -2.26 -8.43 -10.63
N GLY A 65 -3.50 -8.86 -10.86
CA GLY A 65 -3.88 -9.70 -12.00
C GLY A 65 -3.60 -9.01 -13.33
N GLN A 66 -4.01 -7.74 -13.48
CA GLN A 66 -3.73 -6.95 -14.69
C GLN A 66 -2.23 -6.79 -14.95
N MET A 67 -1.43 -6.56 -13.90
CA MET A 67 0.01 -6.44 -14.03
C MET A 67 0.69 -7.77 -14.35
N SER A 68 0.21 -8.86 -13.79
CA SER A 68 0.71 -10.21 -14.09
C SER A 68 0.43 -10.58 -15.54
N ALA A 69 -0.78 -10.32 -16.04
CA ALA A 69 -1.11 -10.49 -17.46
C ALA A 69 -0.26 -9.60 -18.37
N LEU A 70 0.02 -8.36 -17.96
CA LEU A 70 0.95 -7.50 -18.70
C LEU A 70 2.36 -8.08 -18.74
N ARG A 71 2.85 -8.69 -17.65
CA ARG A 71 4.17 -9.33 -17.61
C ARG A 71 4.31 -10.42 -18.68
N GLU A 72 3.25 -11.18 -18.90
CA GLU A 72 3.21 -12.26 -19.89
C GLU A 72 3.12 -11.72 -21.33
N ARG A 73 2.36 -10.64 -21.54
CA ARG A 73 2.13 -10.06 -22.86
C ARG A 73 3.25 -9.12 -23.32
N ASP A 74 3.73 -8.26 -22.43
CA ASP A 74 4.75 -7.25 -22.69
C ASP A 74 5.64 -7.05 -21.44
N PRO A 75 6.73 -7.83 -21.32
CA PRO A 75 7.61 -7.76 -20.16
C PRO A 75 8.37 -6.43 -20.06
N ALA A 76 8.56 -5.71 -21.18
CA ALA A 76 9.27 -4.43 -21.19
C ALA A 76 8.39 -3.30 -20.63
N GLU A 77 7.12 -3.26 -21.03
CA GLU A 77 6.13 -2.34 -20.46
C GLU A 77 5.91 -2.65 -18.97
N PHE A 78 5.80 -3.94 -18.61
CA PHE A 78 5.70 -4.37 -17.23
C PHE A 78 6.87 -3.87 -16.39
N ALA A 79 8.12 -4.08 -16.83
CA ALA A 79 9.31 -3.64 -16.09
C ALA A 79 9.32 -2.12 -15.87
N SER A 80 8.91 -1.35 -16.89
CA SER A 80 8.81 0.11 -16.80
C SER A 80 7.75 0.55 -15.80
N ARG A 81 6.56 -0.06 -15.83
CA ARG A 81 5.46 0.25 -14.91
C ARG A 81 5.76 -0.16 -13.47
N ILE A 82 6.32 -1.34 -13.26
CA ILE A 82 6.73 -1.83 -11.94
C ILE A 82 7.80 -0.92 -11.34
N LYS A 83 8.82 -0.52 -12.11
CA LYS A 83 9.86 0.38 -11.61
C LYS A 83 9.27 1.70 -11.09
N ALA A 84 8.37 2.32 -11.85
CA ALA A 84 7.71 3.55 -11.44
C ALA A 84 6.79 3.35 -10.21
N ASN A 85 5.95 2.31 -10.23
CA ASN A 85 5.00 2.02 -9.15
C ASN A 85 5.71 1.69 -7.84
N CYS A 86 6.70 0.80 -7.86
CA CYS A 86 7.43 0.39 -6.66
C CYS A 86 8.20 1.55 -6.01
N GLY A 87 8.79 2.44 -6.82
CA GLY A 87 9.43 3.66 -6.32
C GLY A 87 8.44 4.57 -5.60
N ARG A 88 7.27 4.80 -6.22
CA ARG A 88 6.18 5.59 -5.64
C ARG A 88 5.65 4.99 -4.35
N LEU A 89 5.37 3.69 -4.32
CA LEU A 89 4.87 2.97 -3.15
C LEU A 89 5.85 3.04 -1.98
N LYS A 90 7.14 2.85 -2.24
CA LYS A 90 8.20 2.97 -1.22
C LYS A 90 8.23 4.36 -0.60
N TRP A 91 8.13 5.41 -1.42
CA TRP A 91 8.08 6.78 -0.94
C TRP A 91 6.81 7.06 -0.12
N GLN A 92 5.65 6.61 -0.60
CA GLN A 92 4.37 6.81 0.07
C GLN A 92 4.29 6.08 1.42
N ALA A 93 4.74 4.81 1.47
CA ALA A 93 4.76 4.04 2.71
C ALA A 93 5.62 4.74 3.78
N LYS A 94 6.80 5.25 3.39
CA LYS A 94 7.67 6.03 4.30
C LYS A 94 7.01 7.30 4.83
N ASN A 95 6.32 8.05 3.97
CA ASN A 95 5.67 9.29 4.37
C ASN A 95 4.39 9.07 5.18
N ALA A 96 3.64 8.00 4.89
CA ALA A 96 2.41 7.66 5.59
C ALA A 96 2.65 7.27 7.06
N VAL A 97 3.83 6.74 7.39
CA VAL A 97 4.22 6.42 8.78
C VAL A 97 5.17 7.44 9.40
N ARG A 98 5.44 8.55 8.72
CA ARG A 98 6.27 9.61 9.30
C ARG A 98 5.41 10.35 10.31
N PRO A 99 5.83 10.47 11.58
CA PRO A 99 5.14 11.33 12.53
C PRO A 99 5.10 12.76 11.95
N PRO A 100 4.01 13.52 12.15
CA PRO A 100 4.00 14.92 11.77
C PRO A 100 5.20 15.58 12.44
N ALA A 101 5.98 16.37 11.67
CA ALA A 101 7.10 17.10 12.24
C ALA A 101 6.52 18.03 13.32
N GLY A 102 6.75 17.67 14.59
CA GLY A 102 6.41 18.50 15.72
C GLY A 102 7.07 19.86 15.52
N LYS A 103 6.25 20.91 15.60
CA LYS A 103 6.76 22.27 15.80
C LYS A 103 7.31 22.39 17.21
#